data_AF-A0A378R294-F1
#
_entry.id   AF-A0A378R294-F1
#
_cell.length_a   1.000
_cell.length_b   1.000
_cell.length_c   1.000
_cell.angle_alpha   90.00
_cell.angle_beta   90.00
_cell.angle_gamma   90.00
#
_symmetry.space_group_name_H-M   'P 1'
#
loop_
_entity.id
_entity.type
_entity.pdbx_description
1 polymer ?
#
loop_
_entity_poly.entity_id
_entity_poly.type
_entity_poly.pdbx_seq_one_letter_code
_entity_poly.pdbx_strand_id
1 'polypeptide(L)'
;MTQKYDMTELWSKWTALVWLNAILGLFLGGFLEVKSWTYNIGIFFGIWVFVPIYVFLDKYALDYQYERLRKSLLIGVVIRAFMQLIIVVDLFAGAMAYELVGGVMGFSVSSPEQNIGFFGAFFLTVVTGGILSFVGVILTAVIMAIMKFGDYLNDHSEKK
;
A
#
# COMPACT_ATOMS: atom_id res chain seq x y z
N MET A 1 24.41 8.93 -17.58
CA MET A 1 23.44 8.67 -18.67
C MET A 1 22.11 8.37 -18.03
N THR A 2 21.18 9.33 -18.02
CA THR A 2 19.80 9.09 -17.56
C THR A 2 19.10 8.19 -18.57
N GLN A 3 18.73 7.00 -18.16
CA GLN A 3 17.93 6.07 -18.95
C GLN A 3 16.61 6.79 -19.31
N LYS A 4 16.32 6.99 -20.60
CA LYS A 4 15.11 7.69 -21.04
C LYS A 4 13.92 6.74 -20.86
N TYR A 5 13.29 6.78 -19.69
CA TYR A 5 12.08 6.03 -19.39
C TYR A 5 10.84 6.81 -19.85
N ASP A 6 9.80 6.10 -20.28
CA ASP A 6 8.53 6.73 -20.65
C ASP A 6 7.71 6.99 -19.38
N MET A 7 7.39 8.26 -19.14
CA MET A 7 6.53 8.67 -18.02
C MET A 7 5.15 8.00 -18.10
N THR A 8 4.62 7.81 -19.30
CA THR A 8 3.32 7.18 -19.53
C THR A 8 3.33 5.73 -19.05
N GLU A 9 4.42 5.00 -19.30
CA GLU A 9 4.61 3.63 -18.85
C GLU A 9 4.68 3.54 -17.32
N LEU A 10 5.42 4.43 -16.66
CA LEU A 10 5.50 4.52 -15.20
C LEU A 10 4.12 4.78 -14.57
N TRP A 11 3.40 5.78 -15.09
CA TRP A 11 2.06 6.11 -14.62
C TRP A 11 1.11 4.93 -14.81
N SER A 12 1.11 4.31 -15.99
CA SER A 12 0.26 3.14 -16.29
C SER A 12 0.57 1.97 -15.37
N LYS A 13 1.84 1.61 -15.20
CA LYS A 13 2.32 0.55 -14.31
C LYS A 13 1.84 0.75 -12.88
N TRP A 14 2.09 1.91 -12.30
CA TRP A 14 1.75 2.15 -10.89
C TRP A 14 0.26 2.35 -10.69
N THR A 15 -0.45 2.92 -11.66
CA THR A 15 -1.91 2.95 -11.66
C THR A 15 -2.45 1.52 -11.58
N ALA A 16 -2.04 0.63 -12.50
CA ALA A 16 -2.50 -0.76 -12.50
C ALA A 16 -2.18 -1.49 -11.19
N LEU A 17 -0.94 -1.38 -10.69
CA LEU A 17 -0.50 -2.08 -9.46
C LEU A 17 -1.21 -1.58 -8.20
N VAL A 18 -1.39 -0.26 -8.05
CA VAL A 18 -2.09 0.32 -6.90
C VAL A 18 -3.58 -0.05 -6.94
N TRP A 19 -4.22 0.06 -8.11
CA TRP A 19 -5.63 -0.28 -8.27
C TRP A 19 -5.90 -1.77 -8.07
N LEU A 20 -5.04 -2.65 -8.60
CA LEU A 20 -5.18 -4.09 -8.41
C LEU A 20 -5.09 -4.46 -6.92
N ASN A 21 -4.13 -3.90 -6.19
CA ASN A 21 -4.04 -4.07 -4.74
C ASN A 21 -5.26 -3.51 -4.01
N ALA A 22 -5.74 -2.33 -4.39
CA ALA A 22 -6.93 -1.76 -3.74
C ALA A 22 -8.17 -2.63 -3.97
N ILE A 23 -8.37 -3.13 -5.20
CA ILE A 23 -9.49 -4.02 -5.54
C ILE A 23 -9.40 -5.32 -4.75
N LEU A 24 -8.23 -5.95 -4.67
CA LEU A 24 -8.03 -7.17 -3.88
C LEU A 24 -8.35 -6.95 -2.41
N GLY A 25 -7.86 -5.85 -1.81
CA GLY A 25 -8.13 -5.50 -0.42
C GLY A 25 -9.61 -5.21 -0.16
N LEU A 26 -10.29 -4.49 -1.07
CA LEU A 26 -11.72 -4.22 -0.96
C LEU A 26 -12.56 -5.50 -1.13
N PHE A 27 -12.17 -6.38 -2.04
CA PHE A 27 -12.84 -7.66 -2.28
C PHE A 27 -12.71 -8.59 -1.07
N LEU A 28 -11.48 -8.79 -0.58
CA LEU A 28 -11.20 -9.71 0.52
C LEU A 28 -11.63 -9.14 1.88
N GLY A 29 -11.59 -7.82 2.05
CA GLY A 29 -12.07 -7.12 3.24
C GLY A 29 -13.59 -6.98 3.33
N GLY A 30 -14.35 -7.50 2.36
CA GLY A 30 -15.82 -7.43 2.37
C GLY A 30 -16.40 -6.04 2.10
N PHE A 31 -15.59 -5.10 1.60
CA PHE A 31 -16.00 -3.72 1.33
C PHE A 31 -16.63 -3.50 -0.06
N LEU A 32 -16.91 -4.57 -0.82
CA LEU A 32 -17.54 -4.50 -2.13
C LEU A 32 -19.05 -4.26 -2.12
N GLU A 33 -19.66 -4.19 -0.93
CA GLU A 33 -21.05 -3.74 -0.84
C GLU A 33 -21.15 -2.31 -1.37
N VAL A 34 -22.13 -2.06 -2.23
CA VAL A 34 -22.35 -0.73 -2.81
C VAL A 34 -22.88 0.19 -1.72
N LYS A 35 -21.98 0.96 -1.11
CA LYS A 35 -22.30 1.96 -0.09
C LYS A 35 -22.79 3.25 -0.73
N SER A 36 -23.00 4.29 0.09
CA SER A 36 -23.40 5.61 -0.42
C SER A 36 -22.43 6.10 -1.51
N TRP A 37 -22.97 6.77 -2.53
CA TRP A 37 -22.19 7.30 -3.65
C TRP A 37 -21.03 8.19 -3.18
N THR A 38 -21.28 9.04 -2.18
CA THR A 38 -20.29 9.91 -1.55
C THR A 38 -19.15 9.14 -0.88
N TYR A 39 -19.47 8.02 -0.24
CA TYR A 39 -18.48 7.16 0.42
C TYR A 39 -17.57 6.48 -0.62
N ASN A 40 -18.16 5.94 -1.69
CA ASN A 40 -17.40 5.27 -2.76
C ASN A 40 -16.46 6.23 -3.49
N ILE A 41 -16.90 7.46 -3.75
CA ILE A 41 -16.04 8.52 -4.31
C ILE A 41 -14.88 8.82 -3.35
N GLY A 42 -15.13 8.89 -2.04
CA GLY A 42 -14.07 9.09 -1.04
C GLY A 42 -12.99 8.01 -1.12
N ILE A 43 -13.39 6.74 -1.20
CA ILE A 43 -12.45 5.62 -1.39
C ILE A 43 -11.67 5.78 -2.69
N PHE A 44 -12.35 6.06 -3.81
CA PHE A 44 -11.73 6.21 -5.12
C PHE A 44 -10.60 7.26 -5.10
N PHE A 45 -10.88 8.44 -4.53
CA PHE A 45 -9.87 9.49 -4.40
C PHE A 45 -8.76 9.12 -3.42
N GLY A 46 -9.08 8.42 -2.33
CA GLY A 46 -8.09 7.94 -1.37
C GLY A 46 -7.07 6.98 -1.99
N ILE A 47 -7.54 6.05 -2.84
CA ILE A 47 -6.66 5.14 -3.61
C ILE A 47 -5.78 5.93 -4.58
N TRP A 48 -6.36 6.93 -5.26
CA TRP A 48 -5.65 7.75 -6.23
C TRP A 48 -4.45 8.50 -5.65
N VAL A 49 -4.45 8.84 -4.35
CA VAL A 49 -3.31 9.51 -3.68
C VAL A 49 -2.03 8.68 -3.77
N PHE A 50 -2.13 7.36 -3.79
CA PHE A 50 -0.96 6.48 -3.79
C PHE A 50 -0.26 6.40 -5.15
N VAL A 51 -1.00 6.54 -6.26
CA VAL A 51 -0.44 6.46 -7.61
C VAL A 51 0.71 7.45 -7.83
N PRO A 52 0.56 8.77 -7.63
CA PRO A 52 1.66 9.71 -7.81
C PRO A 52 2.83 9.44 -6.85
N ILE A 53 2.57 8.98 -5.61
CA ILE A 53 3.63 8.65 -4.64
C ILE A 53 4.54 7.56 -5.21
N TYR A 54 3.98 6.45 -5.69
CA TYR A 54 4.75 5.36 -6.27
C TYR A 54 5.45 5.77 -7.57
N VAL A 55 4.79 6.58 -8.41
CA VAL A 55 5.40 7.12 -9.63
C VAL A 55 6.61 7.98 -9.30
N PHE A 56 6.51 8.90 -8.34
CA PHE A 56 7.63 9.77 -7.94
C PHE A 56 8.77 8.98 -7.31
N LEU A 57 8.48 7.94 -6.51
CA LEU A 57 9.51 7.08 -5.92
C LEU A 57 10.24 6.23 -6.96
N ASP A 58 9.53 5.63 -7.92
CA ASP A 58 10.16 4.84 -9.00
C ASP A 58 10.92 5.77 -9.97
N LYS A 59 10.37 6.96 -10.26
CA LYS A 59 11.07 8.00 -11.01
C LYS A 59 12.39 8.40 -10.34
N TYR A 60 12.34 8.70 -9.04
CA TYR A 60 13.53 9.01 -8.26
C TYR A 60 14.53 7.85 -8.26
N ALA A 61 14.07 6.60 -8.13
CA ALA A 61 14.94 5.43 -8.21
C ALA A 61 15.64 5.32 -9.59
N LEU A 62 14.95 5.65 -10.67
CA LEU A 62 15.49 5.63 -12.04
C LEU A 62 16.48 6.76 -12.28
N ASP A 63 16.17 7.98 -11.83
CA ASP A 63 17.02 9.16 -12.00
C ASP A 63 18.39 8.98 -11.32
N TYR A 64 18.43 8.32 -10.16
CA TYR A 64 19.64 8.08 -9.39
C TYR A 64 20.22 6.66 -9.52
N GLN A 65 19.68 5.84 -10.45
CA GLN A 65 20.09 4.44 -10.67
C GLN A 65 20.05 3.55 -9.41
N TYR A 66 19.13 3.82 -8.49
CA TYR A 66 18.92 3.01 -7.29
C TYR A 66 18.07 1.78 -7.59
N GLU A 67 18.68 0.77 -8.22
CA GLU A 67 17.99 -0.49 -8.57
C GLU A 67 17.39 -1.20 -7.35
N ARG A 68 18.03 -1.09 -6.18
CA ARG A 68 17.51 -1.66 -4.92
C ARG A 68 16.18 -1.04 -4.52
N LEU A 69 16.03 0.28 -4.65
CA LEU A 69 14.79 0.98 -4.33
C LEU A 69 13.67 0.54 -5.28
N ARG A 70 13.96 0.46 -6.58
CA ARG A 70 13.01 0.00 -7.59
C ARG A 70 12.53 -1.43 -7.35
N LYS A 71 13.44 -2.36 -7.04
CA LYS A 71 13.09 -3.74 -6.66
C LYS A 71 12.28 -3.76 -5.37
N SER A 72 12.65 -2.97 -4.36
CA SER A 72 11.93 -2.88 -3.09
C SER A 72 10.50 -2.37 -3.26
N LEU A 73 10.26 -1.41 -4.15
CA LEU A 73 8.91 -0.89 -4.43
C LEU A 73 8.01 -1.99 -5.03
N LEU A 74 8.53 -2.76 -5.98
CA LEU A 74 7.82 -3.89 -6.58
C LEU A 74 7.56 -5.01 -5.56
N ILE A 75 8.58 -5.38 -4.80
CA ILE A 75 8.47 -6.40 -3.74
C ILE A 75 7.43 -5.97 -2.69
N GLY A 76 7.43 -4.71 -2.28
CA GLY A 76 6.46 -4.20 -1.31
C GLY A 76 5.02 -4.29 -1.80
N VAL A 77 4.77 -4.01 -3.09
CA VAL A 77 3.44 -4.17 -3.71
C VAL A 77 3.01 -5.63 -3.78
N VAL A 78 3.94 -6.55 -4.05
CA VAL A 78 3.67 -7.99 -4.06
C VAL A 78 3.40 -8.51 -2.65
N ILE A 79 4.23 -8.15 -1.67
CA ILE A 79 4.01 -8.50 -0.26
C ILE A 79 2.65 -7.98 0.20
N ARG A 80 2.28 -6.76 -0.19
CA ARG A 80 0.96 -6.20 0.13
C ARG A 80 -0.17 -7.07 -0.42
N ALA A 81 -0.09 -7.52 -1.67
CA ALA A 81 -1.08 -8.43 -2.25
C ALA A 81 -1.19 -9.74 -1.45
N PHE A 82 -0.07 -10.30 -0.99
CA PHE A 82 -0.06 -11.49 -0.14
C PHE A 82 -0.60 -11.22 1.27
N MET A 83 -0.31 -10.05 1.86
CA MET A 83 -0.85 -9.67 3.17
C MET A 83 -2.37 -9.58 3.16
N GLN A 84 -2.99 -9.20 2.04
CA GLN A 84 -4.44 -9.14 1.89
C GLN A 84 -5.09 -10.53 1.98
N LEU A 85 -4.36 -11.62 1.72
CA LEU A 85 -4.82 -12.98 1.99
C LEU A 85 -4.90 -13.28 3.50
N ILE A 86 -4.17 -12.53 4.31
CA ILE A 86 -4.16 -12.62 5.77
C ILE A 86 -5.09 -11.53 6.31
N ILE A 87 -6.40 -11.82 6.27
CA ILE A 87 -7.51 -10.92 6.65
C ILE A 87 -7.24 -10.15 7.96
N VAL A 88 -6.54 -10.78 8.91
CA VAL A 88 -6.17 -10.19 10.21
C VAL A 88 -5.45 -8.86 10.06
N VAL A 89 -4.48 -8.74 9.13
CA VAL A 89 -3.67 -7.52 9.01
C VAL A 89 -4.48 -6.35 8.48
N ASP A 90 -5.31 -6.61 7.47
CA ASP A 90 -6.22 -5.59 6.91
C ASP A 90 -7.28 -5.16 7.94
N LEU A 91 -7.79 -6.10 8.74
CA LEU A 91 -8.76 -5.79 9.79
C LEU A 91 -8.16 -4.92 10.90
N PHE A 92 -6.93 -5.22 11.35
CA PHE A 92 -6.22 -4.38 12.31
C PHE A 92 -5.90 -2.99 11.74
N ALA A 93 -5.42 -2.91 10.50
CA ALA A 93 -5.13 -1.63 9.86
C ALA A 93 -6.40 -0.77 9.70
N GLY A 94 -7.51 -1.40 9.30
CA GLY A 94 -8.82 -0.74 9.20
C GLY A 94 -9.30 -0.26 10.57
N ALA A 95 -9.23 -1.09 11.61
CA ALA A 95 -9.64 -0.71 12.96
C ALA A 95 -8.83 0.49 13.49
N MET A 96 -7.51 0.47 13.34
CA MET A 96 -6.65 1.60 13.71
C MET A 96 -6.98 2.87 12.91
N ALA A 97 -7.26 2.74 11.60
CA ALA A 97 -7.67 3.87 10.80
C ALA A 97 -9.01 4.45 11.27
N TYR A 98 -9.96 3.61 11.67
CA TYR A 98 -11.23 4.05 12.26
C TYR A 98 -11.04 4.78 13.59
N GLU A 99 -10.16 4.33 14.47
CA GLU A 99 -9.86 5.05 15.71
C GLU A 99 -9.23 6.41 15.44
N LEU A 100 -8.25 6.47 14.54
CA LEU A 100 -7.52 7.70 14.21
C LEU A 100 -8.40 8.71 13.48
N VAL A 101 -9.09 8.29 12.42
CA VAL A 101 -9.91 9.18 11.60
C VAL A 101 -11.24 9.47 12.28
N GLY A 102 -11.88 8.45 12.87
CA GLY A 102 -13.14 8.60 13.58
C GLY A 102 -13.03 9.50 14.81
N GLY A 103 -11.92 9.41 15.56
CA GLY A 103 -11.64 10.30 16.69
C GLY A 103 -11.49 11.77 16.29
N VAL A 104 -10.93 12.05 15.11
CA VAL A 104 -10.76 13.42 14.60
C VAL A 104 -12.04 13.94 13.93
N MET A 105 -12.79 13.08 13.26
CA MET A 105 -13.96 13.45 12.46
C MET A 105 -15.30 13.27 13.18
N GLY A 106 -15.29 12.74 14.41
CA GLY A 106 -16.48 12.59 15.24
C GLY A 106 -17.39 11.43 14.84
N PHE A 107 -16.85 10.39 14.19
CA PHE A 107 -17.58 9.15 13.88
C PHE A 107 -16.91 7.93 14.51
N SER A 108 -17.65 6.84 14.67
CA SER A 108 -17.19 5.60 15.30
C SER A 108 -17.38 4.42 14.36
N VAL A 109 -16.84 3.25 14.72
CA VAL A 109 -17.07 1.99 13.98
C VAL A 109 -18.56 1.65 13.87
N SER A 110 -19.38 2.12 14.82
CA SER A 110 -20.83 1.93 14.83
C SER A 110 -21.60 3.00 14.05
N SER A 111 -20.92 4.03 13.54
CA SER A 111 -21.58 5.09 12.79
C SER A 111 -22.05 4.58 11.42
N PRO A 112 -23.31 4.82 11.04
CA PRO A 112 -23.80 4.47 9.71
C PRO A 112 -22.92 5.11 8.64
N GLU A 113 -22.60 4.34 7.61
CA GLU A 113 -21.65 4.73 6.55
C GLU A 113 -22.10 5.98 5.77
N GLN A 114 -23.41 6.26 5.78
CA GLN A 114 -24.00 7.47 5.22
C GLN A 114 -23.56 8.74 5.97
N ASN A 115 -23.21 8.63 7.26
CA ASN A 115 -22.76 9.74 8.10
C ASN A 115 -21.24 9.95 8.05
N ILE A 116 -20.48 8.99 7.50
CA ILE A 116 -19.02 9.11 7.30
C ILE A 116 -18.72 10.08 6.14
N GLY A 117 -19.57 10.07 5.11
CA GLY A 117 -19.48 10.96 3.95
C GLY A 117 -18.19 10.77 3.13
N PHE A 118 -17.93 11.72 2.23
CA PHE A 118 -16.75 11.69 1.34
C PHE A 118 -15.43 11.78 2.12
N PHE A 119 -15.30 12.77 3.00
CA PHE A 119 -14.04 13.03 3.70
C PHE A 119 -13.67 11.88 4.64
N GLY A 120 -14.63 11.36 5.41
CA GLY A 120 -14.36 10.21 6.29
C GLY A 120 -13.86 9.01 5.50
N ALA A 121 -14.52 8.66 4.38
CA ALA A 121 -14.11 7.55 3.53
C ALA A 121 -12.74 7.77 2.87
N PHE A 122 -12.47 9.00 2.42
CA PHE A 122 -11.18 9.40 1.87
C PHE A 122 -10.05 9.23 2.89
N PHE A 123 -10.18 9.82 4.08
CA PHE A 123 -9.14 9.74 5.10
C PHE A 123 -8.99 8.33 5.66
N LEU A 124 -10.08 7.59 5.84
CA LEU A 124 -10.00 6.17 6.22
C LEU A 124 -9.18 5.38 5.21
N THR A 125 -9.41 5.59 3.91
CA THR A 125 -8.67 4.90 2.84
C THR A 125 -7.20 5.29 2.82
N VAL A 126 -6.90 6.59 2.95
CA VAL A 126 -5.51 7.09 2.99
C VAL A 126 -4.76 6.59 4.22
N VAL A 127 -5.37 6.64 5.40
CA VAL A 127 -4.75 6.19 6.66
C VAL A 127 -4.56 4.66 6.65
N THR A 128 -5.58 3.90 6.25
CA THR A 128 -5.49 2.43 6.14
C THR A 128 -4.40 2.03 5.14
N GLY A 129 -4.40 2.64 3.95
CA GLY A 129 -3.37 2.42 2.95
C GLY A 129 -1.97 2.81 3.43
N GLY A 130 -1.86 3.90 4.19
CA GLY A 130 -0.60 4.36 4.79
C GLY A 130 -0.06 3.38 5.83
N ILE A 131 -0.91 2.89 6.75
CA ILE A 131 -0.55 1.87 7.74
C ILE A 131 -0.08 0.60 7.03
N LEU A 132 -0.85 0.10 6.05
CA LEU A 132 -0.49 -1.11 5.30
C LEU A 132 0.81 -0.93 4.53
N SER A 133 1.03 0.22 3.90
CA SER A 133 2.29 0.54 3.23
C SER A 133 3.46 0.57 4.21
N PHE A 134 3.28 1.11 5.41
CA PHE A 134 4.31 1.12 6.46
C PHE A 134 4.66 -0.30 6.93
N VAL A 135 3.65 -1.14 7.19
CA VAL A 135 3.87 -2.55 7.54
C VAL A 135 4.58 -3.29 6.40
N GLY A 136 4.17 -3.05 5.14
CA GLY A 136 4.83 -3.62 3.97
C GLY A 136 6.31 -3.24 3.85
N VAL A 137 6.66 -1.99 4.17
CA VAL A 137 8.06 -1.53 4.20
C VAL A 137 8.85 -2.27 5.28
N ILE A 138 8.29 -2.43 6.49
CA ILE A 138 8.94 -3.18 7.58
C ILE A 138 9.19 -4.63 7.15
N LEU A 139 8.17 -5.31 6.62
CA LEU A 139 8.30 -6.70 6.17
C LEU A 139 9.34 -6.85 5.05
N THR A 140 9.35 -5.91 4.09
CA THR A 140 10.34 -5.89 3.01
C THR A 140 11.75 -5.71 3.56
N ALA A 141 11.94 -4.82 4.53
CA ALA A 141 13.23 -4.62 5.20
C ALA A 141 13.69 -5.88 5.96
N VAL A 142 12.77 -6.55 6.68
CA VAL A 142 13.06 -7.80 7.39
C VAL A 142 13.46 -8.92 6.44
N ILE A 143 12.73 -9.12 5.34
CA ILE A 143 13.06 -10.14 4.33
C ILE A 143 14.44 -9.86 3.72
N MET A 144 14.73 -8.62 3.36
CA MET A 144 16.05 -8.26 2.83
C MET A 144 17.18 -8.49 3.85
N ALA A 145 16.93 -8.22 5.14
CA ALA A 145 17.89 -8.50 6.21
C ALA A 145 18.13 -10.01 6.38
N ILE A 146 17.07 -10.82 6.35
CA ILE A 146 17.16 -12.29 6.44
C ILE A 146 17.92 -12.86 5.25
N MET A 147 17.62 -12.43 4.02
CA MET A 147 18.34 -12.88 2.82
C MET A 147 19.83 -12.58 2.91
N LYS A 148 20.19 -11.35 3.31
CA LYS A 148 21.59 -10.94 3.49
C LYS A 148 22.30 -11.76 4.58
N PHE A 149 21.58 -12.13 5.64
CA PHE A 149 22.13 -12.96 6.71
C PHE A 149 22.29 -14.43 6.28
N GLY A 150 21.34 -14.96 5.51
CA GLY A 150 21.42 -16.30 4.91
C GLY A 150 22.59 -16.44 3.94
N ASP A 151 22.79 -15.44 3.07
CA ASP A 151 23.93 -15.40 2.15
C ASP A 151 25.27 -15.36 2.92
N TYR A 152 25.33 -14.62 4.03
CA TYR A 152 26.51 -14.56 4.90
C TYR A 152 26.84 -15.92 5.55
N LEU A 153 25.82 -16.65 6.01
CA LEU A 153 26.00 -17.98 6.59
C LEU A 153 26.43 -19.02 5.55
N ASN A 154 25.89 -18.97 4.34
CA ASN A 154 26.27 -19.88 3.26
C ASN A 154 27.70 -19.63 2.78
N ASP A 155 28.13 -18.37 2.63
CA ASP A 155 29.50 -18.02 2.23
C ASP A 155 30.57 -18.40 3.28
N HIS A 156 30.19 -18.50 4.56
CA HIS A 156 31.06 -19.02 5.62
C HIS A 156 31.02 -20.54 5.78
N SER A 157 29.95 -21.19 5.30
CA SER A 157 29.84 -22.66 5.25
C SER A 157 30.69 -23.26 4.13
N GLU A 158 30.85 -22.58 2.99
CA GLU A 158 31.68 -23.06 1.87
C GLU A 158 33.19 -22.84 2.07
N LYS A 159 33.58 -22.07 3.11
CA LYS A 159 34.99 -21.81 3.47
C LYS A 159 35.54 -22.75 4.56
N LYS A 160 34.82 -23.83 4.89
CA LYS A 160 35.26 -24.89 5.81
C LYS A 160 35.34 -26.22 5.10
#